data_AF-A0A0N4VM59-F1
#
_entry.id   AF-A0A0N4VM59-F1
#
_cell.length_a   1.000
_cell.length_b   1.000
_cell.length_c   1.000
_cell.angle_alpha   90.00
_cell.angle_beta   90.00
_cell.angle_gamma   90.00
#
_symmetry.space_group_name_H-M   'P 1'
#
loop_
_entity.id
_entity.type
_entity.pdbx_description
1 polymer ?
#
loop_
_entity_poly.entity_id
_entity_poly.type
_entity_poly.pdbx_seq_one_letter_code
_entity_poly.pdbx_strand_id
1 'polypeptide(L)'
;FKAEFFDPNVFREVVEASGARYFVITSKHHEGFTLWPSKTSWSWNSVDVGPHKDIVGELKKAFLQSKVHFGIYFSQFEWFNRYFLSDSTNNTTDYVEKISYPQMLELVSDYQPEIIWSDGDWEMSDKYWKSKEFLAWLYNKSPVKDTVVVNDRWGAGDAGVHGGFLTYSDHYDPGENEIFGY
;
A
#
# COMPACT_ATOMS: atom_id res chain seq x y z
N PHE A 1 13.43 -0.08 15.63
CA PHE A 1 13.79 -0.32 14.22
C PHE A 1 14.71 0.80 13.76
N LYS A 2 15.90 0.51 13.22
CA LYS A 2 16.91 1.53 12.83
C LYS A 2 17.36 1.50 11.37
N ALA A 3 17.09 0.41 10.65
CA ALA A 3 17.47 0.23 9.25
C ALA A 3 18.95 0.56 8.93
N GLU A 4 19.88 0.16 9.81
CA GLU A 4 21.31 0.57 9.76
C GLU A 4 22.01 0.19 8.44
N PHE A 5 21.58 -0.89 7.79
CA PHE A 5 22.12 -1.38 6.52
C PHE A 5 21.18 -1.16 5.32
N PHE A 6 20.15 -0.32 5.47
CA PHE A 6 19.24 -0.02 4.37
C PHE A 6 19.94 0.87 3.33
N ASP A 7 20.09 0.32 2.12
CA ASP A 7 20.53 1.01 0.91
C ASP A 7 19.53 0.74 -0.23
N PRO A 8 18.80 1.76 -0.73
CA PRO A 8 17.81 1.57 -1.78
C PRO A 8 18.43 1.19 -3.14
N ASN A 9 19.71 1.50 -3.39
CA ASN A 9 20.38 1.13 -4.64
C ASN A 9 20.73 -0.35 -4.66
N VAL A 10 21.19 -0.89 -3.52
CA VAL A 10 21.42 -2.34 -3.38
C VAL A 10 20.11 -3.11 -3.57
N PHE A 11 19.01 -2.61 -2.99
CA PHE A 11 17.70 -3.21 -3.22
C PHE A 11 17.29 -3.17 -4.69
N ARG A 12 17.49 -2.03 -5.38
CA ARG A 12 17.24 -1.93 -6.82
C ARG A 12 18.03 -2.94 -7.63
N GLU A 13 19.33 -3.05 -7.38
CA GLU A 13 20.21 -3.99 -8.10
C GLU A 13 19.72 -5.44 -7.95
N VAL A 14 19.32 -5.85 -6.74
CA VAL A 14 18.76 -7.19 -6.49
C VAL A 14 17.46 -7.40 -7.25
N VAL A 15 16.53 -6.45 -7.20
CA VAL A 15 15.24 -6.55 -7.89
C VAL A 15 15.44 -6.61 -9.42
N GLU A 16 16.29 -5.75 -9.99
CA GLU A 16 16.61 -5.80 -11.42
C GLU A 16 17.29 -7.11 -11.83
N ALA A 17 18.25 -7.59 -11.04
CA ALA A 17 18.96 -8.84 -11.30
C ALA A 17 18.05 -10.07 -11.23
N SER A 18 16.99 -10.02 -10.42
CA SER A 18 16.01 -11.11 -10.32
C SER A 18 15.14 -11.28 -11.58
N GLY A 19 15.14 -10.28 -12.48
CA GLY A 19 14.23 -10.23 -13.63
C GLY A 19 12.80 -9.78 -13.30
N ALA A 20 12.53 -9.42 -12.03
CA ALA A 20 11.27 -8.83 -11.64
C ALA A 20 10.97 -7.57 -12.46
N ARG A 21 9.69 -7.38 -12.82
CA ARG A 21 9.23 -6.22 -13.61
C ARG A 21 8.51 -5.18 -12.77
N TYR A 22 8.17 -5.52 -11.53
CA TYR A 22 7.62 -4.61 -10.55
C TYR A 22 7.96 -5.12 -9.15
N PHE A 23 7.82 -4.26 -8.15
CA PHE A 23 7.75 -4.65 -6.74
C PHE A 23 6.72 -3.78 -6.02
N VAL A 24 6.22 -4.25 -4.88
CA VAL A 24 5.27 -3.51 -4.06
C VAL A 24 5.84 -3.39 -2.65
N ILE A 25 6.10 -2.16 -2.19
CA ILE A 25 6.60 -1.92 -0.83
C ILE A 25 5.45 -1.67 0.14
N THR A 26 5.48 -2.32 1.30
CA THR A 26 4.60 -2.01 2.43
C THR A 26 4.87 -0.61 2.94
N SER A 27 4.07 0.37 2.50
CA SER A 27 4.24 1.76 2.97
C SER A 27 3.73 1.91 4.39
N LYS A 28 2.57 1.30 4.69
CA LYS A 28 1.93 1.20 6.00
C LYS A 28 1.21 -0.13 6.09
N HIS A 29 1.43 -0.87 7.17
CA HIS A 29 0.70 -2.10 7.48
C HIS A 29 -0.30 -1.87 8.63
N HIS A 30 -0.99 -2.91 9.09
CA HIS A 30 -2.10 -2.82 10.05
C HIS A 30 -1.71 -2.18 11.40
N GLU A 31 -0.44 -2.18 11.79
CA GLU A 31 0.04 -1.49 12.99
C GLU A 31 0.09 0.04 12.85
N GLY A 32 -0.09 0.57 11.63
CA GLY A 32 -0.19 2.00 11.34
C GLY A 32 1.13 2.76 11.26
N PHE A 33 2.28 2.08 11.37
CA PHE A 33 3.58 2.71 11.22
C PHE A 33 3.86 3.03 9.75
N THR A 34 4.05 4.31 9.41
CA THR A 34 4.31 4.72 8.02
C THR A 34 5.80 4.75 7.72
N LEU A 35 6.20 4.19 6.57
CA LEU A 35 7.58 4.22 6.05
C LEU A 35 7.92 5.51 5.28
N TRP A 36 7.06 6.52 5.42
CA TRP A 36 7.19 7.87 4.88
C TRP A 36 6.70 8.88 5.93
N PRO A 37 7.05 10.18 5.83
CA PRO A 37 6.66 11.20 6.79
C PRO A 37 5.22 11.67 6.58
N SER A 38 4.22 10.79 6.79
CA SER A 38 2.82 11.18 6.66
C SER A 38 2.46 12.29 7.63
N LYS A 39 1.74 13.32 7.16
CA LYS A 39 1.27 14.43 8.00
C LYS A 39 0.24 13.98 9.04
N THR A 40 -0.33 12.80 8.87
CA THR A 40 -1.36 12.23 9.75
C THR A 40 -0.83 11.16 10.71
N SER A 41 0.45 10.79 10.60
CA SER A 41 1.13 9.80 11.47
C SER A 41 2.31 10.42 12.21
N TRP A 42 2.11 11.61 12.76
CA TRP A 42 3.12 12.31 13.57
C TRP A 42 3.65 11.41 14.71
N SER A 43 4.97 11.39 14.89
CA SER A 43 5.68 10.56 15.89
C SER A 43 5.50 9.05 15.77
N TRP A 44 4.86 8.57 14.68
CA TRP A 44 4.69 7.14 14.40
C TRP A 44 5.00 6.83 12.93
N ASN A 45 6.17 7.28 12.49
CA ASN A 45 6.68 7.06 11.14
C ASN A 45 8.20 6.93 11.12
N SER A 46 8.76 6.39 10.03
CA SER A 46 10.19 6.11 9.89
C SER A 46 11.10 7.34 9.87
N VAL A 47 10.55 8.54 9.66
CA VAL A 47 11.31 9.80 9.67
C VAL A 47 11.39 10.36 11.09
N ASP A 48 10.27 10.39 11.81
CA ASP A 48 10.21 10.92 13.17
C ASP A 48 10.88 9.98 14.18
N VAL A 49 10.73 8.66 14.01
CA VAL A 49 11.27 7.67 14.93
C VAL A 49 11.92 6.50 14.20
N GLY A 50 13.00 5.96 14.79
CA GLY A 50 13.67 4.78 14.25
C GLY A 50 14.79 5.14 13.27
N PRO A 51 14.66 4.85 11.96
CA PRO A 51 15.75 5.04 11.01
C PRO A 51 16.00 6.51 10.62
N HIS A 52 15.06 7.42 10.87
CA HIS A 52 15.11 8.82 10.43
C HIS A 52 15.25 8.97 8.91
N LYS A 53 14.52 8.13 8.17
CA LYS A 53 14.56 8.03 6.71
C LYS A 53 13.16 7.95 6.13
N ASP A 54 12.95 8.64 5.01
CA ASP A 54 11.78 8.43 4.14
C ASP A 54 12.09 7.22 3.24
N ILE A 55 11.77 6.02 3.73
CA ILE A 55 12.13 4.77 3.07
C ILE A 55 11.39 4.63 1.73
N VAL A 56 10.10 5.01 1.68
CA VAL A 56 9.30 5.01 0.45
C VAL A 56 9.92 5.96 -0.58
N GLY A 57 10.26 7.19 -0.16
CA GLY A 57 10.89 8.19 -1.02
C GLY A 57 12.28 7.79 -1.50
N GLU A 58 13.11 7.20 -0.64
CA GLU A 58 14.43 6.69 -1.01
C GLU A 58 14.35 5.55 -2.04
N LEU A 59 13.42 4.61 -1.87
CA LEU A 59 13.17 3.56 -2.86
C LEU A 59 12.64 4.14 -4.17
N LYS A 60 11.64 5.03 -4.14
CA LYS A 60 11.13 5.67 -5.36
C LYS A 60 12.24 6.35 -6.14
N LYS A 61 13.13 7.08 -5.46
CA LYS A 61 14.28 7.76 -6.06
C LYS A 61 15.25 6.79 -6.73
N ALA A 62 15.60 5.68 -6.07
CA ALA A 62 16.51 4.69 -6.63
C ALA A 62 15.99 4.09 -7.94
N PHE A 63 14.67 3.92 -8.07
CA PHE A 63 14.02 3.34 -9.24
C PHE A 63 13.58 4.34 -10.32
N LEU A 64 13.84 5.64 -10.21
CA LEU A 64 13.38 6.65 -11.19
C LEU A 64 13.81 6.38 -12.65
N GLN A 65 14.97 5.74 -12.85
CA GLN A 65 15.49 5.37 -14.18
C GLN A 65 15.42 3.86 -14.44
N SER A 66 14.83 3.10 -13.52
CA SER A 66 14.66 1.65 -13.66
C SER A 66 13.53 1.32 -14.63
N LYS A 67 13.60 0.14 -15.23
CA LYS A 67 12.49 -0.45 -16.00
C LYS A 67 11.52 -1.25 -15.11
N VAL A 68 11.78 -1.31 -13.81
CA VAL A 68 10.94 -1.99 -12.82
C VAL A 68 9.89 -1.00 -12.31
N HIS A 69 8.62 -1.39 -12.42
CA HIS A 69 7.49 -0.57 -11.97
C HIS A 69 7.44 -0.49 -10.44
N PHE A 70 7.26 0.72 -9.91
CA PHE A 70 7.24 0.98 -8.48
C PHE A 70 5.81 0.89 -7.93
N GLY A 71 5.56 -0.07 -7.05
CA GLY A 71 4.27 -0.28 -6.40
C GLY A 71 4.29 0.02 -4.90
N ILE A 72 3.12 0.39 -4.37
CA ILE A 72 2.91 0.66 -2.95
C ILE A 72 1.77 -0.21 -2.43
N TYR A 73 2.03 -0.90 -1.32
CA TYR A 73 1.01 -1.51 -0.48
C TYR A 73 0.52 -0.50 0.55
N PHE A 74 -0.77 -0.50 0.82
CA PHE A 74 -1.41 0.31 1.84
C PHE A 74 -2.49 -0.49 2.60
N SER A 75 -2.30 -0.62 3.91
CA SER A 75 -3.36 -1.11 4.81
C SER A 75 -4.43 -0.04 5.02
N GLN A 76 -5.68 -0.35 4.66
CA GLN A 76 -6.84 0.51 4.85
C GLN A 76 -7.07 0.82 6.31
N PHE A 77 -7.00 -0.19 7.20
CA PHE A 77 -7.24 -0.03 8.63
C PHE A 77 -5.96 -0.01 9.48
N GLU A 78 -6.14 0.33 10.76
CA GLU A 78 -5.09 0.34 11.78
C GLU A 78 -5.59 -0.28 13.10
N TRP A 79 -4.90 -1.32 13.59
CA TRP A 79 -5.25 -2.07 14.80
C TRP A 79 -5.46 -1.20 16.05
N PHE A 80 -4.66 -0.14 16.18
CA PHE A 80 -4.59 0.66 17.41
C PHE A 80 -5.03 2.11 17.22
N ASN A 81 -5.50 2.48 16.02
CA ASN A 81 -5.91 3.85 15.76
C ASN A 81 -7.22 4.15 16.49
N ARG A 82 -7.20 5.17 17.36
CA ARG A 82 -8.35 5.53 18.18
C ARG A 82 -9.57 5.93 17.36
N TYR A 83 -9.37 6.59 16.21
CA TYR A 83 -10.48 6.92 15.34
C TYR A 83 -11.12 5.65 14.77
N PHE A 84 -10.29 4.71 14.26
CA PHE A 84 -10.79 3.47 13.67
C PHE A 84 -11.58 2.65 14.69
N LEU A 85 -11.00 2.44 15.88
CA LEU A 85 -11.66 1.73 16.98
C LEU A 85 -12.98 2.38 17.43
N SER A 86 -13.08 3.71 17.31
CA SER A 86 -14.27 4.46 17.71
C SER A 86 -15.33 4.57 16.62
N ASP A 87 -14.96 4.49 15.34
CA ASP A 87 -15.83 4.77 14.21
C ASP A 87 -17.04 3.84 14.16
N SER A 88 -16.83 2.54 14.35
CA SER A 88 -17.93 1.56 14.38
C SER A 88 -18.88 1.79 15.56
N THR A 89 -18.36 2.21 16.72
CA THR A 89 -19.17 2.43 17.93
C THR A 89 -19.96 3.73 17.84
N ASN A 90 -19.35 4.76 17.25
CA ASN A 90 -19.92 6.11 17.17
C ASN A 90 -20.67 6.39 15.85
N ASN A 91 -20.66 5.43 14.92
CA ASN A 91 -21.21 5.58 13.58
C ASN A 91 -20.62 6.80 12.84
N THR A 92 -19.29 6.93 12.90
CA THR A 92 -18.49 8.00 12.27
C THR A 92 -17.56 7.44 11.20
N THR A 93 -16.93 8.34 10.43
CA THR A 93 -15.89 8.01 9.43
C THR A 93 -14.62 8.82 9.69
N ASP A 94 -14.37 9.17 10.95
CA ASP A 94 -13.30 10.08 11.35
C ASP A 94 -11.94 9.51 10.96
N TYR A 95 -11.75 8.19 11.06
CA TYR A 95 -10.50 7.56 10.68
C TYR A 95 -10.23 7.73 9.19
N VAL A 96 -11.23 7.49 8.36
CA VAL A 96 -11.08 7.59 6.91
C VAL A 96 -10.85 9.04 6.51
N GLU A 97 -11.62 9.98 7.05
CA GLU A 97 -11.51 11.40 6.69
C GLU A 97 -10.21 12.05 7.17
N LYS A 98 -9.69 11.64 8.34
CA LYS A 98 -8.55 12.30 8.98
C LYS A 98 -7.23 11.57 8.77
N ILE A 99 -7.26 10.26 8.51
CA ILE A 99 -6.06 9.40 8.48
C ILE A 99 -5.94 8.71 7.12
N SER A 100 -6.75 7.69 6.83
CA SER A 100 -6.46 6.78 5.70
C SER A 100 -6.63 7.44 4.34
N TYR A 101 -7.69 8.23 4.12
CA TYR A 101 -7.93 8.90 2.84
C TYR A 101 -6.86 9.97 2.53
N PRO A 102 -6.50 10.89 3.45
CA PRO A 102 -5.37 11.80 3.25
C PRO A 102 -4.04 11.06 2.96
N GLN A 103 -3.74 9.97 3.67
CA GLN A 103 -2.52 9.18 3.45
C GLN A 103 -2.44 8.61 2.03
N MET A 104 -3.55 8.05 1.51
CA MET A 104 -3.56 7.54 0.13
C MET A 104 -3.33 8.66 -0.89
N LEU A 105 -3.92 9.84 -0.68
CA LEU A 105 -3.68 11.01 -1.53
C LEU A 105 -2.22 11.47 -1.48
N GLU A 106 -1.61 11.50 -0.29
CA GLU A 106 -0.17 11.80 -0.11
C GLU A 106 0.69 10.82 -0.90
N LEU A 107 0.48 9.51 -0.70
CA LEU A 107 1.28 8.48 -1.35
C LEU A 107 1.27 8.59 -2.88
N VAL A 108 0.08 8.81 -3.44
CA VAL A 108 -0.07 8.95 -4.89
C VAL A 108 0.54 10.24 -5.40
N SER A 109 0.32 11.36 -4.71
CA SER A 109 0.78 12.68 -5.14
C SER A 109 2.30 12.80 -5.07
N ASP A 110 2.90 12.29 -3.99
CA ASP A 110 4.30 12.52 -3.67
C ASP A 110 5.23 11.46 -4.29
N TYR A 111 4.77 10.20 -4.38
CA TYR A 111 5.61 9.08 -4.83
C TYR A 111 5.20 8.50 -6.18
N GLN A 112 4.02 8.84 -6.70
CA GLN A 112 3.55 8.43 -8.03
C GLN A 112 3.79 6.93 -8.30
N PRO A 113 3.16 6.02 -7.51
CA PRO A 113 3.25 4.59 -7.74
C PRO A 113 2.46 4.17 -8.99
N GLU A 114 2.94 3.13 -9.64
CA GLU A 114 2.26 2.51 -10.79
C GLU A 114 1.37 1.34 -10.37
N ILE A 115 1.50 0.88 -9.12
CA ILE A 115 0.64 -0.14 -8.51
C ILE A 115 0.23 0.35 -7.13
N ILE A 116 -1.08 0.34 -6.84
CA ILE A 116 -1.59 0.50 -5.48
C ILE A 116 -2.23 -0.81 -5.06
N TRP A 117 -1.65 -1.41 -4.03
CA TRP A 117 -2.14 -2.66 -3.45
C TRP A 117 -2.80 -2.34 -2.12
N SER A 118 -4.13 -2.26 -2.12
CA SER A 118 -4.93 -2.05 -0.91
C SER A 118 -5.07 -3.36 -0.13
N ASP A 119 -5.19 -3.29 1.18
CA ASP A 119 -5.44 -4.43 2.05
C ASP A 119 -6.22 -4.04 3.29
N GLY A 120 -6.73 -5.01 4.05
CA GLY A 120 -7.36 -4.68 5.33
C GLY A 120 -8.78 -4.16 5.21
N ASP A 121 -9.44 -4.44 4.09
CA ASP A 121 -10.76 -3.92 3.75
C ASP A 121 -11.92 -4.74 4.33
N TRP A 122 -11.65 -5.97 4.78
CA TRP A 122 -12.65 -7.00 5.12
C TRP A 122 -13.68 -6.63 6.19
N GLU A 123 -13.40 -5.68 7.08
CA GLU A 123 -14.34 -5.29 8.16
C GLU A 123 -15.36 -4.25 7.71
N MET A 124 -15.05 -3.45 6.68
CA MET A 124 -15.82 -2.26 6.34
C MET A 124 -16.12 -2.19 4.83
N SER A 125 -17.30 -1.67 4.48
CA SER A 125 -17.71 -1.51 3.08
C SER A 125 -16.84 -0.51 2.32
N ASP A 126 -16.82 -0.63 0.99
CA ASP A 126 -16.25 0.34 0.05
C ASP A 126 -16.69 1.80 0.30
N LYS A 127 -17.92 1.99 0.77
CA LYS A 127 -18.47 3.29 1.15
C LYS A 127 -17.78 3.89 2.37
N TYR A 128 -17.46 3.08 3.38
CA TYR A 128 -16.75 3.56 4.57
C TYR A 128 -15.34 4.01 4.17
N TRP A 129 -14.64 3.19 3.39
CA TRP A 129 -13.28 3.46 2.90
C TRP A 129 -13.19 4.61 1.88
N LYS A 130 -14.31 5.16 1.42
CA LYS A 130 -14.38 6.15 0.33
C LYS A 130 -13.66 5.65 -0.93
N SER A 131 -13.74 4.34 -1.17
CA SER A 131 -12.97 3.68 -2.24
C SER A 131 -13.40 4.18 -3.61
N LYS A 132 -14.71 4.38 -3.82
CA LYS A 132 -15.22 4.92 -5.09
C LYS A 132 -14.72 6.33 -5.36
N GLU A 133 -14.71 7.18 -4.33
CA GLU A 133 -14.22 8.55 -4.41
C GLU A 133 -12.72 8.59 -4.69
N PHE A 134 -11.94 7.76 -3.97
CA PHE A 134 -10.50 7.65 -4.16
C PHE A 134 -10.17 7.14 -5.57
N LEU A 135 -10.78 6.04 -6.00
CA LEU A 135 -10.55 5.44 -7.32
C LEU A 135 -11.01 6.37 -8.45
N ALA A 136 -12.13 7.08 -8.28
CA ALA A 136 -12.56 8.08 -9.24
C ALA A 136 -11.55 9.23 -9.35
N TRP A 137 -10.98 9.70 -8.24
CA TRP A 137 -9.90 10.68 -8.29
C TRP A 137 -8.62 10.10 -8.92
N LEU A 138 -8.25 8.87 -8.55
CA LEU A 138 -7.06 8.17 -9.01
C LEU A 138 -7.03 8.09 -10.53
N TYR A 139 -8.12 7.60 -11.13
CA TYR A 139 -8.21 7.38 -12.58
C TYR A 139 -8.57 8.61 -13.40
N ASN A 140 -9.10 9.67 -12.80
CA ASN A 140 -9.49 10.88 -13.56
C ASN A 140 -8.53 12.06 -13.37
N LYS A 141 -7.87 12.18 -12.22
CA LYS A 141 -7.19 13.43 -11.82
C LYS A 141 -5.79 13.25 -11.24
N SER A 142 -5.42 12.07 -10.77
CA SER A 142 -4.11 11.86 -10.14
C SER A 142 -2.96 12.01 -11.16
N PRO A 143 -1.71 12.24 -10.69
CA PRO A 143 -0.54 12.27 -11.56
C PRO A 143 -0.22 10.92 -12.24
N VAL A 144 -0.80 9.82 -11.77
CA VAL A 144 -0.55 8.45 -12.28
C VAL A 144 -1.77 7.85 -12.98
N LYS A 145 -2.80 8.65 -13.27
CA LYS A 145 -4.07 8.23 -13.86
C LYS A 145 -3.96 7.36 -15.12
N ASP A 146 -2.90 7.55 -15.90
CA ASP A 146 -2.70 6.89 -17.19
C ASP A 146 -1.91 5.56 -17.06
N THR A 147 -1.32 5.27 -15.89
CA THR A 147 -0.44 4.11 -15.68
C THR A 147 -0.82 3.24 -14.49
N VAL A 148 -1.47 3.80 -13.47
CA VAL A 148 -1.72 3.10 -12.20
C VAL A 148 -2.69 1.94 -12.36
N VAL A 149 -2.37 0.82 -11.71
CA VAL A 149 -3.29 -0.30 -11.53
C VAL A 149 -3.54 -0.56 -10.05
N VAL A 150 -4.72 -1.08 -9.73
CA VAL A 150 -5.13 -1.41 -8.37
C VAL A 150 -5.55 -2.86 -8.25
N ASN A 151 -5.35 -3.47 -7.08
CA ASN A 151 -5.93 -4.79 -6.79
C ASN A 151 -7.45 -4.70 -6.54
N ASP A 152 -8.05 -5.77 -6.06
CA ASP A 152 -9.49 -5.93 -5.83
C ASP A 152 -9.91 -5.85 -4.35
N ARG A 153 -9.08 -5.27 -3.47
CA ARG A 153 -9.30 -5.21 -2.01
C ARG A 153 -9.71 -3.81 -1.54
N TRP A 154 -10.85 -3.34 -2.01
CA TRP A 154 -11.32 -1.96 -1.79
C TRP A 154 -12.55 -1.86 -0.87
N GLY A 155 -13.01 -2.98 -0.32
CA GLY A 155 -14.17 -3.01 0.55
C GLY A 155 -14.63 -4.43 0.81
N ALA A 156 -15.24 -4.65 1.96
CA ALA A 156 -15.86 -5.92 2.29
C ALA A 156 -16.83 -6.38 1.18
N GLY A 157 -16.45 -7.44 0.47
CA GLY A 157 -17.22 -8.01 -0.64
C GLY A 157 -16.77 -7.62 -2.05
N ASP A 158 -15.76 -6.75 -2.21
CA ASP A 158 -15.27 -6.31 -3.53
C ASP A 158 -14.23 -7.26 -4.15
N ALA A 159 -13.57 -8.08 -3.32
CA ALA A 159 -12.56 -9.05 -3.75
C ALA A 159 -13.13 -10.02 -4.81
N GLY A 160 -12.40 -10.18 -5.91
CA GLY A 160 -12.79 -11.01 -7.05
C GLY A 160 -13.82 -10.37 -7.98
N VAL A 161 -14.31 -9.16 -7.69
CA VAL A 161 -15.36 -8.49 -8.47
C VAL A 161 -14.82 -7.24 -9.18
N HIS A 162 -14.07 -6.39 -8.48
CA HIS A 162 -13.67 -5.07 -8.98
C HIS A 162 -12.19 -4.78 -8.69
N GLY A 163 -11.35 -4.78 -9.73
CA GLY A 163 -9.93 -4.41 -9.62
C GLY A 163 -9.28 -4.26 -11.00
N GLY A 164 -8.15 -3.56 -11.06
CA GLY A 164 -7.27 -3.57 -12.23
C GLY A 164 -6.55 -4.91 -12.40
N PHE A 165 -6.33 -5.63 -11.30
CA PHE A 165 -5.96 -7.04 -11.24
C PHE A 165 -6.65 -7.70 -10.04
N LEU A 166 -6.94 -9.00 -10.13
CA LEU A 166 -7.69 -9.74 -9.12
C LEU A 166 -6.74 -10.57 -8.23
N THR A 167 -6.97 -10.56 -6.93
CA THR A 167 -6.19 -11.30 -5.92
C THR A 167 -7.01 -12.40 -5.22
N TYR A 168 -8.31 -12.51 -5.54
CA TYR A 168 -9.20 -13.52 -4.94
C TYR A 168 -8.76 -14.98 -5.15
N SER A 169 -8.02 -15.28 -6.22
CA SER A 169 -7.54 -16.64 -6.52
C SER A 169 -6.02 -16.80 -6.33
N ASP A 170 -5.33 -15.86 -5.68
CA ASP A 170 -3.87 -15.88 -5.46
C ASP A 170 -3.41 -16.94 -4.42
N HIS A 171 -4.31 -17.82 -3.99
CA HIS A 171 -3.97 -19.10 -3.35
C HIS A 171 -3.26 -20.08 -4.30
N TYR A 172 -2.27 -19.62 -5.07
CA TYR A 172 -1.32 -20.50 -5.72
C TYR A 172 -0.48 -21.16 -4.63
N ASP A 173 -0.99 -22.27 -4.12
CA ASP A 173 -0.19 -23.29 -3.47
C ASP A 173 0.55 -24.03 -4.59
N PRO A 174 1.90 -23.96 -4.69
CA PRO A 174 2.67 -24.69 -5.69
C PRO A 174 2.53 -26.23 -5.58
N GLY A 175 1.74 -26.71 -4.62
CA GLY A 175 1.46 -28.11 -4.38
C GLY A 175 2.35 -28.64 -3.27
N GLU A 176 1.73 -29.31 -2.29
CA GLU A 176 2.43 -30.36 -1.56
C GLU A 176 3.10 -31.29 -2.58
N ASN A 177 4.36 -31.63 -2.34
CA ASN A 177 5.13 -32.55 -3.17
C ASN A 177 4.38 -33.87 -3.38
N GLU A 178 3.64 -34.02 -4.49
CA GLU A 178 3.36 -35.34 -5.02
C GLU A 178 4.67 -35.90 -5.59
N ILE A 179 5.35 -36.63 -4.73
CA ILE A 179 6.45 -37.53 -5.07
C ILE A 179 5.88 -38.58 -6.04
N PHE A 180 5.98 -38.33 -7.34
CA PHE A 180 5.91 -39.40 -8.32
C PHE A 180 7.25 -40.13 -8.30
N GLY A 181 7.29 -41.19 -7.49
CA GLY A 181 8.30 -42.25 -7.60
C GLY A 181 8.17 -42.97 -8.95
N TYR A 182 9.33 -43.47 -9.40
CA TYR A 182 9.59 -44.29 -10.59
C TYR A 182 8.48 -45.26 -11.00
#